data_AF-A0A7S3IRT9-F1
#
_entry.id   AF-A0A7S3IRT9-F1
#
_cell.length_a   1.000
_cell.length_b   1.000
_cell.length_c   1.000
_cell.angle_alpha   90.00
_cell.angle_beta   90.00
_cell.angle_gamma   90.00
#
_symmetry.space_group_name_H-M   'P 1'
#
loop_
_entity.id
_entity.type
_entity.pdbx_description
1 polymer ?
#
loop_
_entity_poly.entity_id
_entity_poly.type
_entity_poly.pdbx_seq_one_letter_code
_entity_poly.pdbx_strand_id
1 'polypeptide(L)'
;SEERGPHRLGSLDGAMMTTQLHFAFSSQVKGSGSISGGPFFVAQNSLQLAFSAGMGKPELIDLEKLKQHTDTFVKEGKIDDTANLNGSPAFIFGSPADQVVKLGVSKKLGEQLKSYGANVKLVEKSCEHAFPTDLERNKAMGQ
;
A
#
# COMPACT_ATOMS: atom_id res chain seq x y z
N SER A 1 37.03 2.06 4.69
CA SER A 1 36.11 0.91 4.68
C SER A 1 34.73 1.43 5.01
N GLU A 2 33.95 1.73 3.98
CA GLU A 2 32.62 2.31 4.14
C GLU A 2 31.63 1.16 4.32
N GLU A 3 31.11 1.00 5.55
CA GLU A 3 30.00 0.10 5.81
C GLU A 3 28.78 0.59 5.03
N ARG A 4 28.47 -0.10 3.93
CA ARG A 4 27.20 0.08 3.24
C ARG A 4 26.11 -0.47 4.16
N GLY A 5 25.41 0.44 4.85
CA GLY A 5 24.20 0.14 5.58
C GLY A 5 23.16 -0.54 4.66
N PRO A 6 22.22 -1.31 5.23
CA PRO A 6 21.27 -2.09 4.46
C PRO A 6 20.47 -1.17 3.53
N HIS A 7 20.55 -1.47 2.23
CA HIS A 7 19.92 -0.74 1.15
C HIS A 7 18.39 -0.77 1.32
N ARG A 8 17.80 0.30 1.87
CA ARG A 8 16.34 0.53 1.96
C ARG A 8 15.83 1.21 0.69
N LEU A 9 15.87 0.50 -0.44
CA LEU A 9 15.48 1.06 -1.73
C LEU A 9 14.23 0.33 -2.28
N GLY A 10 13.07 1.00 -2.27
CA GLY A 10 12.14 0.94 -3.41
C GLY A 10 10.66 0.57 -3.20
N SER A 11 10.26 -0.20 -2.18
CA SER A 11 8.89 -0.76 -2.16
C SER A 11 7.85 0.09 -1.41
N LEU A 12 8.18 0.61 -0.22
CA LEU A 12 7.20 1.27 0.65
C LEU A 12 6.62 2.56 0.06
N ASP A 13 7.46 3.52 -0.32
CA ASP A 13 7.00 4.82 -0.85
C ASP A 13 6.27 4.67 -2.19
N GLY A 14 6.74 3.76 -3.04
CA GLY A 14 6.10 3.44 -4.31
C GLY A 14 4.73 2.78 -4.13
N ALA A 15 4.62 1.80 -3.21
CA ALA A 15 3.38 1.10 -2.93
C ALA A 15 2.31 2.02 -2.31
N MET A 16 2.72 2.96 -1.46
CA MET A 16 1.84 4.00 -0.93
C MET A 16 1.43 4.99 -2.02
N MET A 17 2.38 5.43 -2.86
CA MET A 17 2.11 6.33 -3.99
C MET A 17 1.12 5.72 -4.98
N THR A 18 1.22 4.42 -5.26
CA THR A 18 0.26 3.73 -6.14
C THR A 18 -1.18 3.89 -5.62
N THR A 19 -1.39 3.73 -4.31
CA THR A 19 -2.72 3.97 -3.72
C THR A 19 -3.14 5.43 -3.87
N GLN A 20 -2.21 6.38 -3.64
CA GLN A 20 -2.48 7.81 -3.83
C GLN A 20 -2.91 8.13 -5.27
N LEU A 21 -2.20 7.59 -6.26
CA LEU A 21 -2.49 7.80 -7.67
C LEU A 21 -3.80 7.15 -8.10
N HIS A 22 -4.11 5.95 -7.60
CA HIS A 22 -5.34 5.26 -7.95
C HIS A 22 -6.58 6.04 -7.45
N PHE A 23 -6.53 6.63 -6.26
CA PHE A 23 -7.61 7.50 -5.78
C PHE A 23 -7.63 8.85 -6.51
N ALA A 24 -6.48 9.51 -6.64
CA ALA A 24 -6.40 10.85 -7.23
C ALA A 24 -6.84 10.91 -8.69
N PHE A 25 -6.49 9.88 -9.47
CA PHE A 25 -6.69 9.84 -10.92
C PHE A 25 -7.48 8.59 -11.36
N SER A 26 -8.47 8.16 -10.58
CA SER A 26 -9.28 6.94 -10.84
C SER A 26 -10.03 6.97 -12.19
N SER A 27 -10.23 8.14 -12.79
CA SER A 27 -10.76 8.29 -14.15
C SER A 27 -9.78 7.77 -15.23
N GLN A 28 -8.48 7.79 -14.95
CA GLN A 28 -7.40 7.39 -15.87
C GLN A 28 -6.73 6.08 -15.42
N VAL A 29 -6.46 5.93 -14.13
CA VAL A 29 -5.87 4.74 -13.52
C VAL A 29 -6.98 3.79 -13.11
N LYS A 30 -7.18 2.73 -13.90
CA LYS A 30 -8.29 1.78 -13.73
C LYS A 30 -8.02 0.60 -12.81
N GLY A 31 -6.85 0.56 -12.18
CA GLY A 31 -6.50 -0.49 -11.22
C GLY A 31 -5.17 -0.19 -10.55
N SER A 32 -4.88 -0.92 -9.48
CA SER A 32 -3.67 -0.72 -8.67
C SER A 32 -3.00 -2.03 -8.28
N GLY A 33 -1.67 -2.05 -8.30
CA GLY A 33 -0.84 -3.13 -7.75
C GLY A 33 0.06 -2.58 -6.64
N SER A 34 0.01 -3.17 -5.45
CA SER A 34 0.76 -2.69 -4.29
C SER A 34 1.49 -3.83 -3.58
N ILE A 35 2.75 -3.62 -3.22
CA ILE A 35 3.59 -4.57 -2.47
C ILE A 35 3.96 -3.90 -1.16
N SER A 36 3.43 -4.40 -0.05
CA SER A 36 3.58 -3.78 1.27
C SER A 36 3.09 -2.33 1.29
N GLY A 37 1.96 -2.03 0.64
CA GLY A 37 1.32 -0.71 0.71
C GLY A 37 0.28 -0.58 1.82
N GLY A 38 -0.27 0.62 1.94
CA GLY A 38 -1.26 0.98 2.95
C GLY A 38 -2.37 1.89 2.41
N PRO A 39 -3.36 2.20 3.27
CA PRO A 39 -4.55 2.97 2.90
C PRO A 39 -4.24 4.33 2.29
N PHE A 40 -5.12 4.78 1.39
CA PHE A 40 -5.12 6.13 0.89
C PHE A 40 -5.17 7.12 2.05
N PHE A 41 -4.28 8.11 2.01
CA PHE A 41 -4.16 9.19 2.98
C PHE A 41 -3.83 8.71 4.42
N VAL A 42 -3.28 7.51 4.61
CA VAL A 42 -2.94 6.95 5.94
C VAL A 42 -2.06 7.87 6.79
N ALA A 43 -1.16 8.63 6.17
CA ALA A 43 -0.27 9.56 6.85
C ALA A 43 -0.97 10.87 7.29
N GLN A 44 -2.11 11.23 6.72
CA GLN A 44 -2.88 12.43 7.08
C GLN A 44 -2.02 13.71 7.19
N ASN A 45 -1.08 13.90 6.26
CA ASN A 45 -0.10 15.00 6.26
C ASN A 45 0.79 15.08 7.53
N SER A 46 0.96 13.97 8.26
CA SER A 46 1.76 13.87 9.47
C SER A 46 2.87 12.82 9.30
N LEU A 47 4.12 13.28 9.48
CA LEU A 47 5.29 12.39 9.46
C LEU A 47 5.22 11.33 10.57
N GLN A 48 4.63 11.69 11.73
CA GLN A 48 4.44 10.76 12.84
C GLN A 48 3.48 9.62 12.46
N LEU A 49 2.38 9.94 11.77
CA LEU A 49 1.42 8.92 11.32
C LEU A 49 1.99 8.09 10.17
N ALA A 50 2.81 8.68 9.30
CA ALA A 50 3.53 7.95 8.26
C ALA A 50 4.41 6.84 8.87
N PHE A 51 5.23 7.17 9.87
CA PHE A 51 6.12 6.19 10.52
C PHE A 51 5.42 5.25 11.52
N SER A 52 4.19 5.56 11.94
CA SER A 52 3.43 4.72 12.87
C SER A 52 2.35 3.92 12.15
N ALA A 53 1.21 4.54 11.88
CA ALA A 53 0.05 3.90 11.25
C ALA A 53 0.40 3.34 9.86
N GLY A 54 1.16 4.09 9.05
CA GLY A 54 1.57 3.68 7.71
C GLY A 54 2.57 2.52 7.64
N MET A 55 3.15 2.12 8.78
CA MET A 55 4.24 1.14 8.83
C MET A 55 3.93 0.01 9.81
N GLY A 56 4.00 0.30 11.12
CA GLY A 56 4.08 -0.71 12.15
C GLY A 56 2.87 -0.85 13.07
N LYS A 57 1.88 0.05 12.96
CA LYS A 57 0.76 0.18 13.91
C LYS A 57 -0.60 0.24 13.20
N PRO A 58 -1.06 -0.86 12.57
CA PRO A 58 -2.32 -0.90 11.85
C PRO A 58 -3.55 -0.56 12.72
N GLU A 59 -3.45 -0.75 14.04
CA GLU A 59 -4.47 -0.37 15.01
C GLU A 59 -4.74 1.15 15.09
N LEU A 60 -3.81 1.98 14.62
CA LEU A 60 -3.98 3.44 14.55
C LEU A 60 -4.69 3.90 13.26
N ILE A 61 -4.97 2.98 12.34
CA ILE A 61 -5.63 3.28 11.07
C ILE A 61 -7.15 3.29 11.28
N ASP A 62 -7.72 4.49 11.28
CA ASP A 62 -9.16 4.72 11.28
C ASP A 62 -9.68 4.92 9.86
N LEU A 63 -10.28 3.88 9.28
CA LEU A 63 -10.78 3.91 7.90
C LEU A 63 -11.96 4.86 7.72
N GLU A 64 -12.79 5.08 8.74
CA GLU A 64 -13.92 6.02 8.67
C GLU A 64 -13.40 7.46 8.59
N LYS A 65 -12.39 7.79 9.40
CA LYS A 65 -11.73 9.10 9.31
C LYS A 65 -11.07 9.32 7.95
N LEU A 66 -10.38 8.30 7.42
CA LEU A 66 -9.79 8.38 6.07
C LEU A 66 -10.87 8.54 4.99
N LYS A 67 -12.02 7.88 5.14
CA LYS A 67 -13.16 8.05 4.24
C LYS A 67 -13.69 9.49 4.28
N GLN A 68 -13.86 10.09 5.46
CA GLN A 68 -14.32 11.49 5.59
C GLN A 68 -13.39 12.47 4.88
N HIS A 69 -12.07 12.29 5.02
CA HIS A 69 -11.09 13.09 4.28
C HIS A 69 -11.17 12.84 2.77
N THR A 70 -11.35 11.59 2.35
CA THR A 70 -11.51 11.24 0.93
C THR A 70 -12.75 11.91 0.33
N ASP A 71 -13.89 11.82 1.00
CA ASP A 71 -15.13 12.47 0.59
C ASP A 71 -14.97 14.00 0.49
N THR A 72 -14.14 14.59 1.36
CA THR A 72 -13.79 16.01 1.31
C THR A 72 -12.96 16.33 0.08
N PHE A 73 -11.94 15.52 -0.23
CA PHE A 73 -11.11 15.71 -1.42
C PHE A 73 -11.89 15.56 -2.74
N VAL A 74 -12.86 14.64 -2.80
CA VAL A 74 -13.78 14.54 -3.96
C VAL A 74 -14.59 15.84 -4.09
N LYS A 75 -15.20 16.33 -3.00
CA LYS A 75 -16.00 17.57 -3.02
C LYS A 75 -15.17 18.80 -3.41
N GLU A 76 -13.91 18.85 -3.00
CA GLU A 76 -12.97 19.92 -3.34
C GLU A 76 -12.36 19.76 -4.75
N GLY A 77 -12.64 18.68 -5.47
CA GLY A 77 -12.06 18.39 -6.78
C GLY A 77 -10.56 18.10 -6.75
N LYS A 78 -10.02 17.71 -5.58
CA LYS A 78 -8.60 17.34 -5.41
C LYS A 78 -8.29 15.93 -5.88
N ILE A 79 -9.31 15.07 -5.95
CA ILE A 79 -9.24 13.71 -6.48
C ILE A 79 -10.47 13.45 -7.35
N ASP A 80 -10.36 12.47 -8.24
CA ASP A 80 -11.49 11.96 -9.01
C ASP A 80 -12.59 11.33 -8.13
N ASP A 81 -13.80 11.22 -8.68
CA ASP A 81 -14.93 10.58 -8.00
C ASP A 81 -14.59 9.12 -7.63
N THR A 82 -14.76 8.77 -6.36
CA THR A 82 -14.57 7.40 -5.84
C THR A 82 -15.49 6.37 -6.48
N ALA A 83 -16.57 6.77 -7.15
CA ALA A 83 -17.40 5.88 -7.95
C ALA A 83 -16.60 5.14 -9.05
N ASN A 84 -15.50 5.74 -9.53
CA ASN A 84 -14.59 5.12 -10.51
C ASN A 84 -13.81 3.92 -9.93
N LEU A 85 -13.74 3.77 -8.60
CA LEU A 85 -13.09 2.64 -7.94
C LEU A 85 -13.98 1.39 -7.92
N ASN A 86 -15.29 1.55 -8.14
CA ASN A 86 -16.20 0.42 -8.14
C ASN A 86 -15.87 -0.55 -9.29
N GLY A 87 -15.63 -1.80 -8.94
CA GLY A 87 -15.20 -2.84 -9.87
C GLY A 87 -13.73 -2.76 -10.32
N SER A 88 -12.96 -1.77 -9.88
CA SER A 88 -11.55 -1.64 -10.30
C SER A 88 -10.70 -2.77 -9.72
N PRO A 89 -9.85 -3.44 -10.53
CA PRO A 89 -8.94 -4.47 -10.01
C PRO A 89 -7.88 -3.87 -9.10
N ALA A 90 -7.73 -4.45 -7.91
CA ALA A 90 -6.68 -4.08 -6.98
C ALA A 90 -5.91 -5.32 -6.51
N PHE A 91 -4.63 -5.40 -6.84
CA PHE A 91 -3.73 -6.43 -6.34
C PHE A 91 -2.92 -5.89 -5.17
N ILE A 92 -2.93 -6.63 -4.06
CA ILE A 92 -2.16 -6.30 -2.87
C ILE A 92 -1.31 -7.52 -2.52
N PHE A 93 -0.01 -7.34 -2.44
CA PHE A 93 0.91 -8.31 -1.86
C PHE A 93 1.27 -7.84 -0.45
N GLY A 94 1.03 -8.68 0.54
CA GLY A 94 1.43 -8.44 1.92
C GLY A 94 2.26 -9.61 2.45
N SER A 95 3.20 -9.34 3.35
CA SER A 95 4.00 -10.40 3.98
C SER A 95 3.82 -10.39 5.49
N PRO A 96 3.54 -11.54 6.13
CA PRO A 96 3.56 -11.65 7.59
C PRO A 96 4.97 -11.52 8.20
N ALA A 97 6.03 -11.70 7.40
CA ALA A 97 7.42 -11.54 7.84
C ALA A 97 7.93 -10.10 7.71
N ASP A 98 7.22 -9.21 7.00
CA ASP A 98 7.61 -7.81 6.85
C ASP A 98 7.48 -7.05 8.19
N GLN A 99 8.63 -6.64 8.74
CA GLN A 99 8.72 -5.87 9.98
C GLN A 99 8.68 -4.34 9.77
N VAL A 100 8.72 -3.88 8.53
CA VAL A 100 8.71 -2.45 8.16
C VAL A 100 7.27 -2.01 7.92
N VAL A 101 6.57 -2.71 7.03
CA VAL A 101 5.14 -2.52 6.78
C VAL A 101 4.43 -3.80 7.17
N LYS A 102 3.87 -3.79 8.38
CA LYS A 102 3.18 -4.97 8.89
C LYS A 102 2.00 -5.31 7.99
N LEU A 103 1.77 -6.61 7.80
CA LEU A 103 0.64 -7.15 7.04
C LEU A 103 -0.71 -6.49 7.37
N GLY A 104 -0.94 -6.09 8.62
CA GLY A 104 -2.15 -5.39 9.02
C GLY A 104 -2.39 -4.07 8.26
N VAL A 105 -1.35 -3.35 7.86
CA VAL A 105 -1.46 -2.12 7.07
C VAL A 105 -1.96 -2.44 5.66
N SER A 106 -1.42 -3.48 5.02
CA SER A 106 -1.89 -3.93 3.70
C SER A 106 -3.30 -4.53 3.76
N LYS A 107 -3.68 -5.17 4.87
CA LYS A 107 -5.07 -5.61 5.11
C LYS A 107 -6.02 -4.42 5.19
N LYS A 108 -5.64 -3.36 5.91
CA LYS A 108 -6.42 -2.11 5.99
C LYS A 108 -6.59 -1.43 4.62
N LEU A 109 -5.57 -1.47 3.75
CA LEU A 109 -5.71 -1.01 2.36
C LEU A 109 -6.78 -1.82 1.61
N GLY A 110 -6.75 -3.14 1.75
CA GLY A 110 -7.75 -4.01 1.15
C GLY A 110 -9.16 -3.74 1.66
N GLU A 111 -9.32 -3.50 2.96
CA GLU A 111 -10.60 -3.09 3.57
C GLU A 111 -11.11 -1.76 2.98
N GLN A 112 -10.24 -0.75 2.90
CA GLN A 112 -10.60 0.55 2.34
C GLN A 112 -11.07 0.43 0.88
N LEU A 113 -10.28 -0.22 0.02
CA LEU A 113 -10.63 -0.39 -1.39
C LEU A 113 -11.93 -1.17 -1.58
N LYS A 114 -12.16 -2.22 -0.77
CA LYS A 114 -13.43 -2.96 -0.77
C LYS A 114 -14.64 -2.08 -0.40
N SER A 115 -14.48 -1.14 0.53
CA SER A 115 -15.59 -0.22 0.89
C SER A 115 -16.03 0.68 -0.27
N TYR A 116 -15.17 0.88 -1.28
CA TYR A 116 -15.49 1.60 -2.52
C TYR A 116 -15.91 0.68 -3.68
N GLY A 117 -16.08 -0.63 -3.43
CA GLY A 117 -16.50 -1.61 -4.42
C GLY A 117 -15.38 -2.15 -5.32
N ALA A 118 -14.11 -1.89 -5.01
CA ALA A 118 -13.00 -2.42 -5.80
C ALA A 118 -12.86 -3.95 -5.68
N ASN A 119 -12.41 -4.57 -6.77
CA ASN A 119 -12.14 -6.00 -6.86
C ASN A 119 -10.74 -6.32 -6.30
N VAL A 120 -10.67 -6.49 -4.97
CA VAL A 120 -9.40 -6.69 -4.25
C VAL A 120 -8.95 -8.14 -4.23
N LYS A 121 -7.75 -8.41 -4.72
CA LYS A 121 -6.98 -9.64 -4.54
C LYS A 121 -5.80 -9.40 -3.62
N LEU A 122 -5.90 -9.88 -2.38
CA LEU A 122 -4.78 -9.89 -1.42
C LEU A 122 -4.04 -11.23 -1.52
N VAL A 123 -2.73 -11.18 -1.71
CA VAL A 123 -1.82 -12.33 -1.67
C VAL A 123 -0.92 -12.18 -0.47
N GLU A 124 -0.90 -13.19 0.40
CA GLU A 124 -0.06 -13.25 1.57
C GLU A 124 1.07 -14.26 1.34
N LYS A 125 2.32 -13.80 1.32
CA LYS A 125 3.48 -14.68 1.20
C LYS A 125 4.62 -14.14 2.06
N SER A 126 5.25 -15.02 2.82
CA SER A 126 6.35 -14.64 3.71
C SER A 126 7.58 -14.21 2.92
N CYS A 127 7.98 -12.96 3.11
CA CYS A 127 9.25 -12.37 2.73
C CYS A 127 9.59 -11.19 3.64
N GLU A 128 10.85 -10.83 3.75
CA GLU A 128 11.23 -9.55 4.37
C GLU A 128 10.72 -8.36 3.52
N HIS A 129 10.92 -7.12 4.00
CA HIS A 129 10.53 -5.90 3.28
C HIS A 129 11.36 -5.71 2.00
N ALA A 130 10.97 -6.41 0.93
CA ALA A 130 11.65 -6.45 -0.34
C ALA A 130 10.64 -6.70 -1.47
N PHE A 131 11.05 -6.37 -2.69
CA PHE A 131 10.26 -6.73 -3.87
C PHE A 131 10.30 -8.27 -4.05
N PRO A 132 9.16 -8.97 -4.03
CA PRO A 132 9.13 -10.41 -4.18
C PRO A 132 9.57 -10.76 -5.60
N THR A 133 10.62 -11.58 -5.71
CA THR A 133 11.05 -12.19 -6.97
C THR A 133 10.92 -13.71 -6.83
N ASP A 134 10.80 -14.39 -7.96
CA ASP A 134 10.79 -15.85 -8.08
C ASP A 134 12.21 -16.43 -8.25
N LEU A 135 13.24 -15.62 -8.01
CA LEU A 135 14.63 -15.99 -8.25
C LEU A 135 15.18 -16.92 -7.15
N GLU A 136 14.75 -18.18 -7.15
CA GLU A 136 15.55 -19.30 -6.67
C GLU A 136 16.72 -19.53 -7.65
N ARG A 137 17.64 -18.56 -7.76
CA ARG A 137 18.93 -18.75 -8.44
C ARG A 137 20.05 -18.32 -7.51
N ASN A 138 20.28 -19.12 -6.46
CA ASN A 138 21.59 -19.31 -5.84
C ASN A 138 21.64 -20.54 -4.91
N LYS A 139 21.16 -21.70 -5.42
CA LYS A 139 21.53 -23.02 -4.88
C LYS A 139 22.02 -24.04 -5.91
N ALA A 140 22.23 -23.62 -7.16
CA ALA A 140 22.82 -24.49 -8.18
C ALA A 140 23.58 -23.68 -9.21
N MET A 141 24.78 -23.18 -8.87
CA MET A 141 25.94 -23.05 -9.75
C MET A 141 27.18 -22.75 -8.90
N GLY A 142 28.08 -23.73 -8.83
CA GLY A 142 29.23 -23.86 -7.93
C GLY A 142 29.21 -25.31 -7.46
N GLN A 143 29.55 -26.30 -8.30
CA GLN A 143 30.92 -26.60 -8.74
C GLN A 143 31.92 -26.49 -7.59
#